data_AF-A0A6B8RCF7-F1
#
_entry.id   AF-A0A6B8RCF7-F1
#
_cell.length_a   1.000
_cell.length_b   1.000
_cell.length_c   1.000
_cell.angle_alpha   90.00
_cell.angle_beta   90.00
_cell.angle_gamma   90.00
#
_symmetry.space_group_name_H-M   'P 1'
#
loop_
_entity.id
_entity.type
_entity.pdbx_description
1 polymer ?
#
loop_
_entity_poly.entity_id
_entity_poly.type
_entity_poly.pdbx_seq_one_letter_code
_entity_poly.pdbx_strand_id
1 'polypeptide(L)'
;MKNKLRLLVCYLLICAIVPINLTYAAIPDQDGDGIHMDDIVHFLSLPSELPPLSSSEIRDLLDQIVPKIAMPTAADVAAGITNISAPAVDATSLILPTVPSGYNIAISSSDNDQVIGLEGIINPPAALTTVNVILTVTRVYDSSPANTGEITVTVPARSPTAQDVASGISSLVAPITNEGYMPLPTLPSGYTITLFSSSNEQVVSNTGAIVPPLAATPVDLVFTIRKISTNTNANTTSLSVTIPARSRITVGGTVTASGALTGGEGMDKAFDGNPNTKWYNNASKTGWIQYQLTKPHIVTTYSVASANDSPGRDPRDWTLKGSNDDTNWTTLDTRTSEMFTDRLQTKTYTINNSTSYLYYRLEVTGNAGDPGTQLSEIALYGIPTTSVIDLSINSESGVGFGSSTSDEKKRWQTFKANNYPKMTSVEVKIRKIGLGTTHSDVTVELFATIATNNVITPIGTALASQKILSGDVGASFSSINVPLIYNGLTNGVQYAIVLGQTVNSTDKYEWSVNSGNRAGLNFGKFNGISIWKDEQFIGWLKLNVSY
;
A
#
# COMPACT_ATOMS: atom_id res chain seq x y z
N MET A 1 -16.48 44.86 -58.61
CA MET A 1 -16.46 43.66 -57.73
C MET A 1 -17.08 42.42 -58.37
N LYS A 2 -18.20 42.51 -59.10
CA LYS A 2 -18.85 41.34 -59.75
C LYS A 2 -17.95 40.56 -60.73
N ASN A 3 -17.08 41.22 -61.48
CA ASN A 3 -16.17 40.54 -62.42
C ASN A 3 -15.00 39.79 -61.75
N LYS A 4 -14.64 40.13 -60.49
CA LYS A 4 -13.61 39.38 -59.73
C LYS A 4 -14.19 38.13 -59.04
N LEU A 5 -15.49 38.12 -58.73
CA LEU A 5 -16.19 36.95 -58.20
C LEU A 5 -16.42 35.88 -59.28
N ARG A 6 -16.61 36.32 -60.54
CA ARG A 6 -16.74 35.44 -61.72
C ARG A 6 -15.46 34.66 -62.03
N LEU A 7 -14.30 35.30 -61.88
CA LEU A 7 -12.99 34.65 -62.07
C LEU A 7 -12.66 33.63 -60.95
N LEU A 8 -13.15 33.87 -59.73
CA LEU A 8 -12.94 32.99 -58.57
C LEU A 8 -13.79 31.70 -58.66
N VAL A 9 -15.02 31.81 -59.16
CA VAL A 9 -15.88 30.64 -59.44
C VAL A 9 -15.30 29.80 -60.58
N CYS A 10 -14.76 30.44 -61.63
CA CYS A 10 -14.05 29.74 -62.69
C CYS A 10 -12.80 29.02 -62.18
N TYR A 11 -12.02 29.60 -61.26
CA TYR A 11 -10.83 28.96 -60.68
C TYR A 11 -11.13 27.72 -59.83
N LEU A 12 -12.32 27.64 -59.23
CA LEU A 12 -12.78 26.47 -58.46
C LEU A 12 -13.30 25.32 -59.35
N LEU A 13 -13.61 25.59 -60.63
CA LEU A 13 -14.10 24.63 -61.62
C LEU A 13 -13.00 23.93 -62.44
N ILE A 14 -11.72 24.25 -62.20
CA ILE A 14 -10.57 23.94 -63.09
C ILE A 14 -10.07 22.47 -63.13
N CYS A 15 -10.65 21.49 -62.43
CA CYS A 15 -9.99 20.17 -62.31
C CYS A 15 -10.59 18.95 -63.06
N ALA A 16 -11.55 19.09 -63.99
CA ALA A 16 -11.98 17.93 -64.77
C ALA A 16 -12.41 18.29 -66.21
N ILE A 17 -11.69 17.73 -67.20
CA ILE A 17 -12.08 17.72 -68.61
C ILE A 17 -13.15 16.63 -68.76
N VAL A 18 -14.42 17.01 -68.76
CA VAL A 18 -15.55 16.11 -69.02
C VAL A 18 -16.49 16.79 -70.03
N PRO A 19 -16.87 16.12 -71.14
CA PRO A 19 -17.82 16.69 -72.10
C PRO A 19 -19.20 16.83 -71.46
N ILE A 20 -19.84 17.99 -71.65
CA ILE A 20 -21.14 18.33 -71.05
C ILE A 20 -22.24 18.06 -72.09
N ASN A 21 -23.19 17.17 -71.75
CA ASN A 21 -24.31 16.83 -72.65
C ASN A 21 -25.54 17.68 -72.26
N LEU A 22 -25.59 18.93 -72.73
CA LEU A 22 -26.72 19.84 -72.50
C LEU A 22 -27.60 19.96 -73.75
N THR A 23 -28.86 19.55 -73.63
CA THR A 23 -29.94 20.07 -74.48
C THR A 23 -30.51 21.33 -73.84
N TYR A 24 -29.81 22.45 -73.96
CA TYR A 24 -30.36 23.76 -73.59
C TYR A 24 -30.00 24.78 -74.68
N ALA A 25 -31.03 25.32 -75.33
CA ALA A 25 -30.93 26.06 -76.58
C ALA A 25 -30.36 27.50 -76.47
N ALA A 26 -29.47 27.77 -75.52
CA ALA A 26 -29.03 29.14 -75.23
C ALA A 26 -27.51 29.40 -75.30
N ILE A 27 -26.65 28.37 -75.26
CA ILE A 27 -25.19 28.54 -75.40
C ILE A 27 -24.78 27.97 -76.78
N PRO A 28 -24.34 28.81 -77.73
CA PRO A 28 -23.87 28.34 -79.02
C PRO A 28 -22.46 27.75 -78.92
N ASP A 29 -22.35 26.49 -79.31
CA ASP A 29 -21.10 25.79 -79.65
C ASP A 29 -20.37 26.57 -80.77
N GLN A 30 -19.14 27.03 -80.51
CA GLN A 30 -18.40 27.94 -81.39
C GLN A 30 -17.59 27.22 -82.46
N ASP A 31 -17.12 26.00 -82.20
CA ASP A 31 -16.18 25.28 -83.08
C ASP A 31 -16.67 23.89 -83.51
N GLY A 32 -17.85 23.48 -83.04
CA GLY A 32 -18.62 22.35 -83.55
C GLY A 32 -18.20 20.99 -83.00
N ASP A 33 -17.45 20.95 -81.90
CA ASP A 33 -17.02 19.72 -81.24
C ASP A 33 -17.89 19.36 -80.00
N GLY A 34 -19.02 20.04 -79.84
CA GLY A 34 -19.93 19.93 -78.70
C GLY A 34 -19.83 21.17 -77.81
N ILE A 35 -20.71 21.33 -76.83
CA ILE A 35 -20.57 22.46 -75.89
C ILE A 35 -19.44 22.14 -74.90
N HIS A 36 -18.33 22.88 -75.00
CA HIS A 36 -17.18 22.78 -74.10
C HIS A 36 -16.97 24.05 -73.27
N MET A 37 -15.93 24.01 -72.43
CA MET A 37 -15.65 25.04 -71.43
C MET A 37 -15.34 26.40 -72.08
N ASP A 38 -14.69 26.38 -73.23
CA ASP A 38 -14.36 27.54 -74.04
C ASP A 38 -15.60 28.22 -74.63
N ASP A 39 -16.64 27.48 -75.03
CA ASP A 39 -17.93 28.06 -75.45
C ASP A 39 -18.62 28.80 -74.30
N ILE A 40 -18.56 28.23 -73.09
CA ILE A 40 -19.16 28.81 -71.89
C ILE A 40 -18.38 30.07 -71.47
N VAL A 41 -17.04 30.03 -71.52
CA VAL A 41 -16.18 31.19 -71.25
C VAL A 41 -16.41 32.28 -72.29
N HIS A 42 -16.55 31.91 -73.57
CA HIS A 42 -16.88 32.84 -74.64
C HIS A 42 -18.23 33.51 -74.40
N PHE A 43 -19.28 32.73 -74.15
CA PHE A 43 -20.63 33.21 -73.88
C PHE A 43 -20.70 34.17 -72.67
N LEU A 44 -19.97 33.87 -71.59
CA LEU A 44 -19.92 34.70 -70.38
C LEU A 44 -19.02 35.96 -70.51
N SER A 45 -18.18 36.02 -71.55
CA SER A 45 -17.29 37.14 -71.85
C SER A 45 -17.92 38.20 -72.78
N LEU A 46 -19.09 37.90 -73.38
CA LEU A 46 -19.80 38.82 -74.28
C LEU A 46 -20.36 40.05 -73.53
N PRO A 47 -20.32 41.27 -74.13
CA PRO A 47 -20.88 42.48 -73.52
C PRO A 47 -22.42 42.44 -73.44
N SER A 48 -22.95 42.05 -72.27
CA SER A 48 -24.28 42.30 -71.68
C SER A 48 -25.48 42.66 -72.59
N GLU A 49 -26.01 41.70 -73.36
CA GLU A 49 -27.45 41.69 -73.72
C GLU A 49 -28.20 40.41 -73.29
N LEU A 50 -27.52 39.47 -72.61
CA LEU A 50 -28.13 38.24 -72.13
C LEU A 50 -28.38 38.28 -70.61
N PRO A 51 -29.54 37.77 -70.13
CA PRO A 51 -29.81 37.72 -68.71
C PRO A 51 -28.75 36.86 -68.00
N PRO A 52 -28.35 37.21 -66.76
CA PRO A 52 -27.46 36.36 -65.98
C PRO A 52 -28.14 35.01 -65.76
N LEU A 53 -27.36 33.93 -65.83
CA LEU A 53 -27.82 32.61 -65.42
C LEU A 53 -28.45 32.73 -64.02
N SER A 54 -29.69 32.26 -63.92
CA SER A 54 -30.41 32.13 -62.68
C SER A 54 -29.69 31.18 -61.72
N SER A 55 -29.98 31.31 -60.44
CA SER A 55 -29.41 30.43 -59.42
C SER A 55 -29.77 28.94 -59.65
N SER A 56 -30.86 28.64 -60.37
CA SER A 56 -31.22 27.29 -60.80
C SER A 56 -30.34 26.80 -61.95
N GLU A 57 -30.10 27.65 -62.96
CA GLU A 57 -29.27 27.28 -64.12
C GLU A 57 -27.80 27.05 -63.73
N ILE A 58 -27.29 27.83 -62.78
CA ILE A 58 -25.95 27.60 -62.20
C ILE A 58 -25.92 26.25 -61.46
N ARG A 59 -26.99 25.89 -60.75
CA ARG A 59 -27.07 24.65 -59.95
C ARG A 59 -27.12 23.41 -60.85
N ASP A 60 -27.89 23.47 -61.94
CA ASP A 60 -27.99 22.39 -62.94
C ASP A 60 -26.67 22.17 -63.68
N LEU A 61 -25.90 23.23 -63.95
CA LEU A 61 -24.56 23.12 -64.55
C LEU A 61 -23.56 22.44 -63.60
N LEU A 62 -23.62 22.78 -62.31
CA LEU A 62 -22.77 22.18 -61.28
C LEU A 62 -23.03 20.68 -61.09
N ASP A 63 -24.30 20.25 -61.16
CA ASP A 63 -24.70 18.84 -61.03
C ASP A 63 -24.18 17.94 -62.16
N GLN A 64 -23.80 18.51 -63.31
CA GLN A 64 -23.30 17.76 -64.48
C GLN A 64 -21.77 17.65 -64.53
N ILE A 65 -21.05 18.58 -63.92
CA ILE A 65 -19.58 18.69 -64.01
C ILE A 65 -18.88 17.95 -62.86
N VAL A 66 -19.54 17.83 -61.70
CA VAL A 66 -18.99 17.08 -60.56
C VAL A 66 -19.14 15.58 -60.85
N PRO A 67 -18.04 14.79 -60.93
CA PRO A 67 -18.16 13.34 -60.95
C PRO A 67 -18.95 12.93 -59.72
N LYS A 68 -20.12 12.33 -59.95
CA LYS A 68 -20.91 11.69 -58.91
C LYS A 68 -20.15 10.43 -58.48
N ILE A 69 -19.03 10.61 -57.76
CA ILE A 69 -18.57 9.59 -56.82
C ILE A 69 -19.74 9.52 -55.85
N ALA A 70 -20.64 8.57 -56.07
CA ALA A 70 -21.84 8.44 -55.27
C ALA A 70 -21.37 8.22 -53.83
N MET A 71 -21.41 9.30 -53.04
CA MET A 71 -21.17 9.19 -51.61
C MET A 71 -22.15 8.15 -51.08
N PRO A 72 -21.68 7.19 -50.25
CA PRO A 72 -22.55 6.18 -49.67
C PRO A 72 -23.81 6.81 -49.05
N THR A 73 -24.95 6.12 -49.07
CA THR A 73 -26.08 6.60 -48.27
C THR A 73 -25.73 6.53 -46.79
N ALA A 74 -26.43 7.28 -45.93
CA ALA A 74 -26.28 7.12 -44.49
C ALA A 74 -26.52 5.65 -44.06
N ALA A 75 -27.43 4.94 -44.75
CA ALA A 75 -27.70 3.53 -44.53
C ALA A 75 -26.52 2.62 -44.90
N ASP A 76 -25.81 2.89 -46.00
CA ASP A 76 -24.61 2.14 -46.38
C ASP A 76 -23.49 2.31 -45.35
N VAL A 77 -23.31 3.54 -44.83
CA VAL A 77 -22.34 3.81 -43.76
C VAL A 77 -22.76 3.12 -42.46
N ALA A 78 -24.03 3.23 -42.07
CA ALA A 78 -24.55 2.62 -40.85
C ALA A 78 -24.47 1.08 -40.89
N ALA A 79 -24.76 0.46 -42.03
CA ALA A 79 -24.65 -1.00 -42.20
C ALA A 79 -23.20 -1.51 -42.05
N GLY A 80 -22.20 -0.66 -42.34
CA GLY A 80 -20.79 -0.98 -42.15
C GLY A 80 -20.31 -0.95 -40.69
N ILE A 81 -21.11 -0.38 -39.77
CA ILE A 81 -20.76 -0.29 -38.35
C ILE A 81 -21.38 -1.46 -37.60
N THR A 82 -20.60 -2.52 -37.40
CA THR A 82 -21.07 -3.76 -36.75
C THR A 82 -20.52 -3.96 -35.35
N ASN A 83 -19.59 -3.13 -34.90
CA ASN A 83 -18.99 -3.21 -33.57
C ASN A 83 -18.56 -1.84 -33.04
N ILE A 84 -18.40 -1.76 -31.73
CA ILE A 84 -17.74 -0.68 -31.01
C ILE A 84 -16.69 -1.34 -30.12
N SER A 85 -15.49 -0.75 -30.04
CA SER A 85 -14.44 -1.28 -29.19
C SER A 85 -14.85 -1.21 -27.71
N ALA A 86 -14.58 -2.27 -26.96
CA ALA A 86 -14.84 -2.28 -25.53
C ALA A 86 -14.06 -1.13 -24.85
N PRO A 87 -14.71 -0.33 -23.98
CA PRO A 87 -14.03 0.70 -23.21
C PRO A 87 -13.02 0.09 -22.24
N ALA A 88 -11.97 0.84 -21.89
CA ALA A 88 -11.05 0.45 -20.84
C ALA A 88 -11.74 0.44 -19.46
N VAL A 89 -11.14 -0.25 -18.48
CA VAL A 89 -11.59 -0.19 -17.07
C VAL A 89 -11.61 1.27 -16.61
N ASP A 90 -12.68 1.66 -15.91
CA ASP A 90 -12.93 3.02 -15.42
C ASP A 90 -13.06 4.12 -16.49
N ALA A 91 -13.18 3.77 -17.78
CA ALA A 91 -13.43 4.76 -18.83
C ALA A 91 -14.77 5.47 -18.60
N THR A 92 -14.77 6.80 -18.70
CA THR A 92 -15.96 7.64 -18.50
C THR A 92 -16.61 8.07 -19.82
N SER A 93 -16.07 7.65 -20.95
CA SER A 93 -16.63 7.92 -22.27
C SER A 93 -16.41 6.76 -23.24
N LEU A 94 -17.39 6.55 -24.11
CA LEU A 94 -17.34 5.57 -25.18
C LEU A 94 -16.69 6.18 -26.41
N ILE A 95 -15.70 5.48 -26.96
CA ILE A 95 -15.07 5.88 -28.21
C ILE A 95 -15.94 5.36 -29.35
N LEU A 96 -16.63 6.26 -30.04
CA LEU A 96 -17.45 5.90 -31.20
C LEU A 96 -16.58 5.55 -32.42
N PRO A 97 -17.04 4.64 -33.30
CA PRO A 97 -16.38 4.34 -34.56
C PRO A 97 -16.22 5.59 -35.43
N THR A 98 -15.14 5.64 -36.21
CA THR A 98 -14.93 6.73 -37.17
C THR A 98 -15.85 6.55 -38.38
N VAL A 99 -16.50 7.63 -38.82
CA VAL A 99 -17.28 7.68 -40.06
C VAL A 99 -16.53 8.47 -41.14
N PRO A 100 -16.81 8.24 -42.44
CA PRO A 100 -16.21 9.02 -43.53
C PRO A 100 -16.49 10.53 -43.40
N SER A 101 -15.68 11.34 -44.07
CA SER A 101 -15.94 12.78 -44.15
C SER A 101 -17.32 13.05 -44.76
N GLY A 102 -18.07 14.00 -44.18
CA GLY A 102 -19.44 14.32 -44.59
C GLY A 102 -20.52 13.55 -43.84
N TYR A 103 -20.19 12.83 -42.77
CA TYR A 103 -21.16 12.17 -41.89
C TYR A 103 -20.87 12.50 -40.43
N ASN A 104 -21.92 12.53 -39.61
CA ASN A 104 -21.87 12.58 -38.15
C ASN A 104 -22.39 11.26 -37.59
N ILE A 105 -21.93 10.90 -36.40
CA ILE A 105 -22.38 9.71 -35.67
C ILE A 105 -22.79 10.10 -34.25
N ALA A 106 -23.88 9.54 -33.76
CA ALA A 106 -24.37 9.72 -32.40
C ALA A 106 -25.04 8.42 -31.90
N ILE A 107 -25.13 8.24 -30.58
CA ILE A 107 -25.89 7.15 -29.99
C ILE A 107 -27.37 7.55 -29.97
N SER A 108 -28.23 6.78 -30.61
CA SER A 108 -29.67 7.05 -30.67
C SER A 108 -30.47 6.25 -29.65
N SER A 109 -30.01 5.07 -29.26
CA SER A 109 -30.57 4.31 -28.15
C SER A 109 -29.52 3.51 -27.40
N SER A 110 -29.83 3.22 -26.14
CA SER A 110 -29.08 2.36 -25.24
C SER A 110 -30.08 1.56 -24.40
N ASP A 111 -29.91 0.25 -24.31
CA ASP A 111 -30.77 -0.60 -23.47
C ASP A 111 -30.46 -0.48 -21.96
N ASN A 112 -29.33 0.16 -21.62
CA ASN A 112 -28.91 0.49 -20.27
C ASN A 112 -28.22 1.85 -20.21
N ASP A 113 -29.04 2.91 -20.23
CA ASP A 113 -28.59 4.31 -20.22
C ASP A 113 -27.86 4.73 -18.93
N GLN A 114 -28.01 3.95 -17.85
CA GLN A 114 -27.29 4.13 -16.60
C GLN A 114 -25.82 3.69 -16.68
N VAL A 115 -25.45 2.91 -17.71
CA VAL A 115 -24.07 2.47 -17.97
C VAL A 115 -23.49 3.18 -19.19
N ILE A 116 -24.22 3.26 -20.31
CA ILE A 116 -23.82 4.03 -21.50
C ILE A 116 -24.96 4.99 -21.85
N GLY A 117 -24.77 6.28 -21.56
CA GLY A 117 -25.71 7.34 -21.93
C GLY A 117 -25.63 7.73 -23.41
N LEU A 118 -26.65 8.43 -23.91
CA LEU A 118 -26.75 8.84 -25.33
C LEU A 118 -25.65 9.82 -25.77
N GLU A 119 -25.08 10.57 -24.83
CA GLU A 119 -23.93 11.45 -25.08
C GLU A 119 -22.58 10.69 -25.11
N GLY A 120 -22.62 9.34 -25.04
CA GLY A 120 -21.44 8.50 -24.94
C GLY A 120 -20.77 8.53 -23.57
N ILE A 121 -21.41 9.12 -22.55
CA ILE A 121 -20.91 9.09 -21.17
C ILE A 121 -21.05 7.67 -20.62
N ILE A 122 -19.96 7.13 -20.09
CA ILE A 122 -19.94 5.84 -19.41
C ILE A 122 -19.97 6.08 -17.91
N ASN A 123 -20.86 5.36 -17.21
CA ASN A 123 -20.81 5.19 -15.76
C ASN A 123 -20.36 3.75 -15.47
N PRO A 124 -19.06 3.55 -15.14
CA PRO A 124 -18.48 2.22 -15.00
C PRO A 124 -19.26 1.33 -14.01
N PRO A 125 -19.75 0.15 -14.45
CA PRO A 125 -20.58 -0.72 -13.63
C PRO A 125 -19.74 -1.48 -12.59
N ALA A 126 -20.34 -1.92 -11.48
CA ALA A 126 -19.65 -2.69 -10.43
C ALA A 126 -19.26 -4.12 -10.85
N ALA A 127 -19.94 -4.67 -11.85
CA ALA A 127 -19.66 -5.95 -12.48
C ALA A 127 -19.55 -5.75 -13.99
N LEU A 128 -18.96 -6.73 -14.70
CA LEU A 128 -18.92 -6.71 -16.16
C LEU A 128 -20.35 -6.70 -16.70
N THR A 129 -20.67 -5.73 -17.55
CA THR A 129 -22.03 -5.51 -18.07
C THR A 129 -21.99 -5.38 -19.59
N THR A 130 -22.94 -6.04 -20.26
CA THR A 130 -23.17 -5.86 -21.70
C THR A 130 -24.30 -4.84 -21.90
N VAL A 131 -24.10 -3.90 -22.81
CA VAL A 131 -25.08 -2.86 -23.17
C VAL A 131 -25.26 -2.89 -24.69
N ASN A 132 -26.50 -3.00 -25.17
CA ASN A 132 -26.80 -2.88 -26.59
C ASN A 132 -27.13 -1.42 -26.93
N VAL A 133 -26.45 -0.89 -27.94
CA VAL A 133 -26.66 0.47 -28.44
C VAL A 133 -27.02 0.47 -29.91
N ILE A 134 -27.78 1.48 -30.31
CA ILE A 134 -28.02 1.81 -31.73
C ILE A 134 -27.39 3.17 -31.99
N LEU A 135 -26.65 3.29 -33.10
CA LEU A 135 -26.07 4.55 -33.54
C LEU A 135 -26.88 5.12 -34.69
N THR A 136 -27.04 6.44 -34.73
CA THR A 136 -27.53 7.16 -35.91
C THR A 136 -26.35 7.78 -36.65
N VAL A 137 -26.25 7.46 -37.94
CA VAL A 137 -25.37 8.14 -38.88
C VAL A 137 -26.18 9.19 -39.62
N THR A 138 -25.75 10.44 -39.56
CA THR A 138 -26.41 11.57 -40.24
C THR A 138 -25.48 12.12 -41.30
N ARG A 139 -25.91 12.12 -42.56
CA ARG A 139 -25.16 12.73 -43.65
C ARG A 139 -25.26 14.25 -43.57
N VAL A 140 -24.12 14.94 -43.61
CA VAL A 140 -24.02 16.37 -43.27
C VAL A 140 -24.71 17.28 -44.29
N TYR A 141 -24.64 16.94 -45.58
CA TYR A 141 -25.09 17.85 -46.63
C TYR A 141 -26.63 17.94 -46.76
N ASP A 142 -27.35 16.87 -46.42
CA ASP A 142 -28.82 16.79 -46.53
C ASP A 142 -29.52 16.34 -45.25
N SER A 143 -28.76 16.16 -44.16
CA SER A 143 -29.26 15.73 -42.86
C SER A 143 -29.99 14.39 -42.88
N SER A 144 -29.77 13.54 -43.89
CA SER A 144 -30.42 12.23 -43.97
C SER A 144 -29.86 11.28 -42.90
N PRO A 145 -30.72 10.71 -42.02
CA PRO A 145 -30.29 9.79 -40.97
C PRO A 145 -30.45 8.33 -41.41
N ALA A 146 -29.64 7.45 -40.85
CA ALA A 146 -29.88 6.01 -40.81
C ALA A 146 -29.34 5.40 -39.52
N ASN A 147 -30.02 4.38 -39.00
CA ASN A 147 -29.59 3.67 -37.81
C ASN A 147 -28.78 2.43 -38.17
N THR A 148 -27.83 2.08 -37.31
CA THR A 148 -27.18 0.77 -37.32
C THR A 148 -28.15 -0.33 -36.88
N GLY A 149 -27.73 -1.59 -36.98
CA GLY A 149 -28.31 -2.65 -36.15
C GLY A 149 -27.96 -2.44 -34.66
N GLU A 150 -28.47 -3.31 -33.78
CA GLU A 150 -28.02 -3.35 -32.39
C GLU A 150 -26.55 -3.77 -32.31
N ILE A 151 -25.76 -3.00 -31.57
CA ILE A 151 -24.35 -3.27 -31.33
C ILE A 151 -24.15 -3.54 -29.85
N THR A 152 -23.70 -4.74 -29.51
CA THR A 152 -23.39 -5.12 -28.13
C THR A 152 -22.01 -4.60 -27.73
N VAL A 153 -21.97 -3.76 -26.69
CA VAL A 153 -20.76 -3.23 -26.06
C VAL A 153 -20.56 -3.94 -24.73
N THR A 154 -19.39 -4.56 -24.53
CA THR A 154 -19.02 -5.12 -23.22
C THR A 154 -18.26 -4.08 -22.41
N VAL A 155 -18.85 -3.62 -21.32
CA VAL A 155 -18.26 -2.65 -20.39
C VAL A 155 -17.63 -3.41 -19.22
N PRO A 156 -16.29 -3.30 -18.99
CA PRO A 156 -15.64 -3.95 -17.87
C PRO A 156 -16.18 -3.46 -16.51
N ALA A 157 -16.04 -4.29 -15.48
CA ALA A 157 -16.26 -3.85 -14.10
C ALA A 157 -15.30 -2.71 -13.75
N ARG A 158 -15.79 -1.70 -13.06
CA ARG A 158 -14.99 -0.62 -12.49
C ARG A 158 -13.99 -1.17 -11.49
N SER A 159 -12.86 -0.48 -11.33
CA SER A 159 -11.99 -0.73 -10.19
C SER A 159 -12.79 -0.51 -8.90
N PRO A 160 -12.57 -1.31 -7.84
CA PRO A 160 -13.22 -1.11 -6.56
C PRO A 160 -13.11 0.35 -6.07
N THR A 161 -14.06 0.81 -5.27
CA THR A 161 -13.91 2.05 -4.52
C THR A 161 -13.17 1.75 -3.22
N ALA A 162 -12.71 2.79 -2.51
CA ALA A 162 -12.22 2.61 -1.14
C ALA A 162 -13.28 1.93 -0.25
N GLN A 163 -14.57 2.27 -0.46
CA GLN A 163 -15.68 1.68 0.30
C GLN A 163 -15.88 0.19 -0.03
N ASP A 164 -15.77 -0.21 -1.30
CA ASP A 164 -15.89 -1.63 -1.67
C ASP A 164 -14.77 -2.46 -1.02
N VAL A 165 -13.53 -1.96 -1.02
CA VAL A 165 -12.40 -2.63 -0.38
C VAL A 165 -12.57 -2.66 1.14
N ALA A 166 -12.97 -1.54 1.76
CA ALA A 166 -13.22 -1.48 3.20
C ALA A 166 -14.32 -2.44 3.64
N SER A 167 -15.39 -2.56 2.85
CA SER A 167 -16.52 -3.47 3.13
C SER A 167 -16.15 -4.94 2.88
N GLY A 168 -15.15 -5.20 2.03
CA GLY A 168 -14.62 -6.54 1.79
C GLY A 168 -13.75 -7.09 2.93
N ILE A 169 -13.25 -6.23 3.83
CA ILE A 169 -12.51 -6.66 5.02
C ILE A 169 -13.52 -6.98 6.12
N SER A 170 -13.83 -8.26 6.28
CA SER A 170 -14.84 -8.73 7.25
C SER A 170 -14.24 -9.32 8.53
N SER A 171 -12.93 -9.59 8.56
CA SER A 171 -12.25 -10.18 9.70
C SER A 171 -10.78 -9.81 9.74
N LEU A 172 -10.19 -9.90 10.93
CA LEU A 172 -8.75 -9.73 11.14
C LEU A 172 -8.09 -11.06 11.48
N VAL A 173 -6.83 -11.19 11.11
CA VAL A 173 -5.98 -12.26 11.61
C VAL A 173 -5.59 -11.89 13.04
N ALA A 174 -5.83 -12.80 13.99
CA ALA A 174 -5.37 -12.60 15.35
C ALA A 174 -3.84 -12.57 15.39
N PRO A 175 -3.22 -11.62 16.10
CA PRO A 175 -1.78 -11.62 16.28
C PRO A 175 -1.35 -12.88 17.03
N ILE A 176 -0.13 -13.34 16.77
CA ILE A 176 0.47 -14.43 17.56
C ILE A 176 0.91 -13.91 18.94
N THR A 177 1.15 -14.82 19.88
CA THR A 177 1.55 -14.42 21.22
C THR A 177 2.86 -13.63 21.22
N ASN A 178 2.88 -12.51 21.95
CA ASN A 178 3.99 -11.54 22.03
C ASN A 178 4.35 -10.86 20.70
N GLU A 179 3.45 -10.86 19.72
CA GLU A 179 3.60 -10.01 18.55
C GLU A 179 3.50 -8.54 18.95
N GLY A 180 4.40 -7.70 18.45
CA GLY A 180 4.50 -6.30 18.85
C GLY A 180 3.58 -5.35 18.07
N TYR A 181 3.00 -5.81 16.96
CA TYR A 181 2.13 -5.02 16.09
C TYR A 181 1.02 -5.87 15.50
N MET A 182 -0.13 -5.24 15.22
CA MET A 182 -1.24 -5.91 14.54
C MET A 182 -0.85 -6.33 13.12
N PRO A 183 -1.10 -7.60 12.72
CA PRO A 183 -0.98 -7.99 11.32
C PRO A 183 -2.04 -7.23 10.50
N LEU A 184 -1.58 -6.51 9.48
CA LEU A 184 -2.47 -5.75 8.60
C LEU A 184 -3.06 -6.67 7.51
N PRO A 185 -4.36 -6.53 7.18
CA PRO A 185 -4.96 -7.18 6.02
C PRO A 185 -4.20 -6.90 4.72
N THR A 186 -4.04 -7.92 3.88
CA THR A 186 -3.55 -7.75 2.51
C THR A 186 -4.57 -7.00 1.67
N LEU A 187 -4.12 -5.95 0.97
CA LEU A 187 -4.95 -5.15 0.07
C LEU A 187 -4.64 -5.40 -1.40
N PRO A 188 -5.60 -5.17 -2.33
CA PRO A 188 -5.31 -5.06 -3.75
C PRO A 188 -4.30 -3.94 -4.05
N SER A 189 -3.59 -4.04 -5.17
CA SER A 189 -2.72 -2.95 -5.64
C SER A 189 -3.52 -1.65 -5.83
N GLY A 190 -2.95 -0.51 -5.43
CA GLY A 190 -3.61 0.79 -5.56
C GLY A 190 -4.39 1.23 -4.32
N TYR A 191 -4.32 0.48 -3.21
CA TYR A 191 -4.96 0.82 -1.94
C TYR A 191 -3.97 0.80 -0.78
N THR A 192 -4.30 1.55 0.27
CA THR A 192 -3.51 1.62 1.51
C THR A 192 -4.44 1.45 2.70
N ILE A 193 -3.90 0.97 3.81
CA ILE A 193 -4.62 0.74 5.06
C ILE A 193 -3.88 1.40 6.21
N THR A 194 -4.61 2.13 7.05
CA THR A 194 -4.10 2.68 8.30
C THR A 194 -5.09 2.39 9.43
N LEU A 195 -4.61 2.23 10.65
CA LEU A 195 -5.48 2.08 11.81
C LEU A 195 -6.11 3.44 12.12
N PHE A 196 -7.44 3.48 12.17
CA PHE A 196 -8.22 4.68 12.47
C PHE A 196 -8.53 4.78 13.97
N SER A 197 -8.98 3.68 14.59
CA SER A 197 -9.28 3.65 16.02
C SER A 197 -9.17 2.26 16.63
N SER A 198 -8.98 2.23 17.94
CA SER A 198 -8.98 1.03 18.78
C SER A 198 -9.92 1.20 19.96
N SER A 199 -10.72 0.19 20.29
CA SER A 199 -11.58 0.22 21.50
C SER A 199 -10.80 0.08 22.80
N ASN A 200 -9.51 -0.29 22.74
CA ASN A 200 -8.64 -0.38 23.89
C ASN A 200 -7.19 -0.02 23.51
N GLU A 201 -6.89 1.28 23.53
CA GLU A 201 -5.56 1.82 23.19
C GLU A 201 -4.43 1.34 24.12
N GLN A 202 -4.76 0.83 25.30
CA GLN A 202 -3.78 0.24 26.23
C GLN A 202 -3.34 -1.16 25.78
N VAL A 203 -4.11 -1.83 24.91
CA VAL A 203 -3.79 -3.15 24.36
C VAL A 203 -3.34 -3.04 22.91
N VAL A 204 -4.01 -2.23 22.09
CA VAL A 204 -3.59 -1.92 20.72
C VAL A 204 -3.63 -0.41 20.51
N SER A 205 -2.47 0.23 20.39
CA SER A 205 -2.39 1.68 20.17
C SER A 205 -2.92 2.07 18.78
N ASN A 206 -3.15 3.37 18.55
CA ASN A 206 -3.55 3.90 17.22
C ASN A 206 -2.45 3.77 16.14
N THR A 207 -1.23 3.38 16.51
CA THR A 207 -0.16 3.01 15.57
C THR A 207 -0.13 1.51 15.26
N GLY A 208 -1.06 0.74 15.84
CA GLY A 208 -1.14 -0.71 15.74
C GLY A 208 -0.18 -1.46 16.65
N ALA A 209 0.53 -0.79 17.57
CA ALA A 209 1.42 -1.45 18.51
C ALA A 209 0.63 -2.23 19.56
N ILE A 210 1.03 -3.47 19.83
CA ILE A 210 0.37 -4.38 20.77
C ILE A 210 1.09 -4.35 22.11
N VAL A 211 0.33 -4.18 23.18
CA VAL A 211 0.73 -4.49 24.55
C VAL A 211 -0.05 -5.74 24.98
N PRO A 212 0.58 -6.92 24.96
CA PRO A 212 -0.12 -8.18 25.23
C PRO A 212 -0.84 -8.16 26.60
N PRO A 213 -2.16 -8.40 26.68
CA PRO A 213 -2.93 -8.34 27.92
C PRO A 213 -2.63 -9.53 28.85
N LEU A 214 -3.11 -9.50 30.10
CA LEU A 214 -2.94 -10.63 31.04
C LEU A 214 -3.86 -11.82 30.75
N ALA A 215 -5.04 -11.53 30.22
CA ALA A 215 -5.98 -12.51 29.69
C ALA A 215 -6.27 -12.16 28.24
N ALA A 216 -6.60 -13.16 27.41
CA ALA A 216 -6.97 -12.92 26.03
C ALA A 216 -8.10 -11.89 25.98
N THR A 217 -7.88 -10.77 25.30
CA THR A 217 -8.77 -9.60 25.36
C THR A 217 -9.27 -9.29 23.94
N PRO A 218 -10.59 -9.27 23.73
CA PRO A 218 -11.15 -8.77 22.47
C PRO A 218 -10.93 -7.25 22.37
N VAL A 219 -10.47 -6.81 21.20
CA VAL A 219 -10.31 -5.40 20.83
C VAL A 219 -11.00 -5.19 19.50
N ASP A 220 -11.74 -4.08 19.40
CA ASP A 220 -12.43 -3.67 18.19
C ASP A 220 -11.61 -2.60 17.49
N LEU A 221 -11.29 -2.84 16.22
CA LEU A 221 -10.45 -1.96 15.41
C LEU A 221 -11.23 -1.45 14.20
N VAL A 222 -10.99 -0.19 13.84
CA VAL A 222 -11.47 0.41 12.59
C VAL A 222 -10.26 0.83 11.78
N PHE A 223 -10.26 0.54 10.48
CA PHE A 223 -9.19 0.95 9.57
C PHE A 223 -9.70 1.94 8.53
N THR A 224 -8.85 2.88 8.13
CA THR A 224 -9.08 3.72 6.95
C THR A 224 -8.43 3.06 5.74
N ILE A 225 -9.23 2.79 4.71
CA ILE A 225 -8.77 2.38 3.39
C ILE A 225 -8.73 3.60 2.49
N ARG A 226 -7.61 3.81 1.81
CA ARG A 226 -7.44 4.88 0.82
C ARG A 226 -7.19 4.29 -0.55
N LYS A 227 -7.94 4.74 -1.56
CA LYS A 227 -7.64 4.47 -2.98
C LYS A 227 -6.62 5.51 -3.46
N ILE A 228 -5.45 5.05 -3.88
CA ILE A 228 -4.30 5.92 -4.19
C ILE A 228 -4.61 6.85 -5.37
N SER A 229 -5.17 6.31 -6.45
CA SER A 229 -5.38 7.07 -7.70
C SER A 229 -6.37 8.23 -7.56
N THR A 230 -7.37 8.10 -6.70
CA THR A 230 -8.43 9.10 -6.50
C THR A 230 -8.31 9.85 -5.19
N ASN A 231 -7.37 9.47 -4.32
CA ASN A 231 -7.21 10.00 -2.97
C ASN A 231 -8.49 9.94 -2.11
N THR A 232 -9.38 8.98 -2.38
CA THR A 232 -10.62 8.80 -1.64
C THR A 232 -10.44 7.80 -0.51
N ASN A 233 -11.09 8.07 0.63
CA ASN A 233 -11.00 7.26 1.84
C ASN A 233 -12.36 6.64 2.18
N ALA A 234 -12.32 5.47 2.80
CA ALA A 234 -13.47 4.85 3.45
C ALA A 234 -12.99 4.07 4.68
N ASN A 235 -13.80 4.06 5.73
CA ASN A 235 -13.49 3.28 6.92
C ASN A 235 -14.15 1.89 6.83
N THR A 236 -13.48 0.88 7.38
CA THR A 236 -14.10 -0.43 7.60
C THR A 236 -15.25 -0.30 8.62
N THR A 237 -16.10 -1.30 8.70
CA THR A 237 -16.90 -1.50 9.92
C THR A 237 -15.96 -1.81 11.10
N SER A 238 -16.52 -1.83 12.31
CA SER A 238 -15.78 -2.30 13.49
C SER A 238 -15.42 -3.78 13.32
N LEU A 239 -14.15 -4.12 13.48
CA LEU A 239 -13.63 -5.48 13.34
C LEU A 239 -13.09 -5.95 14.69
N SER A 240 -13.69 -6.99 15.25
CA SER A 240 -13.25 -7.58 16.51
C SER A 240 -12.09 -8.56 16.28
N VAL A 241 -11.05 -8.43 17.09
CA VAL A 241 -9.91 -9.36 17.14
C VAL A 241 -9.54 -9.66 18.58
N THR A 242 -9.28 -10.93 18.90
CA THR A 242 -8.80 -11.31 20.24
C THR A 242 -7.28 -11.22 20.27
N ILE A 243 -6.77 -10.35 21.13
CA ILE A 243 -5.34 -10.24 21.39
C ILE A 243 -4.97 -11.32 22.42
N PRO A 244 -4.04 -12.24 22.11
CA PRO A 244 -3.65 -13.30 23.02
C PRO A 244 -3.09 -12.75 24.33
N ALA A 245 -3.33 -13.47 25.43
CA ALA A 245 -2.65 -13.19 26.68
C ALA A 245 -1.13 -13.25 26.48
N ARG A 246 -0.38 -12.39 27.17
CA ARG A 246 1.08 -12.44 27.26
C ARG A 246 1.55 -13.83 27.70
N SER A 247 2.65 -14.31 27.13
CA SER A 247 3.18 -15.63 27.51
C SER A 247 3.78 -15.64 28.91
N ARG A 248 3.58 -16.76 29.61
CA ARG A 248 4.46 -17.19 30.69
C ARG A 248 5.85 -17.45 30.12
N ILE A 249 6.87 -16.77 30.63
CA ILE A 249 8.25 -16.87 30.11
C ILE A 249 9.14 -17.80 30.93
N THR A 250 8.64 -18.35 32.04
CA THR A 250 9.34 -19.35 32.88
C THR A 250 9.25 -20.76 32.27
N VAL A 251 9.76 -20.91 31.04
CA VAL A 251 9.78 -22.18 30.29
C VAL A 251 11.19 -22.48 29.78
N GLY A 252 11.67 -23.71 30.01
CA GLY A 252 12.97 -24.20 29.51
C GLY A 252 14.21 -23.60 30.15
N GLY A 253 14.06 -22.75 31.16
CA GLY A 253 15.15 -22.20 31.97
C GLY A 253 15.58 -23.08 33.13
N THR A 254 16.44 -22.55 34.00
CA THR A 254 16.99 -23.25 35.16
C THR A 254 16.50 -22.61 36.46
N VAL A 255 16.15 -23.44 37.44
CA VAL A 255 15.69 -22.99 38.76
C VAL A 255 16.79 -23.20 39.79
N THR A 256 17.02 -22.20 40.65
CA THR A 256 17.82 -22.33 41.87
C THR A 256 17.09 -21.70 43.05
N ALA A 257 17.32 -22.20 44.26
CA ALA A 257 16.67 -21.70 45.47
C ALA A 257 17.57 -21.86 46.71
N SER A 258 17.28 -21.09 47.75
CA SER A 258 17.94 -21.23 49.06
C SER A 258 17.50 -22.48 49.83
N GLY A 259 16.31 -23.00 49.52
CA GLY A 259 15.78 -24.27 50.06
C GLY A 259 15.90 -25.37 49.01
N ALA A 260 16.67 -26.41 49.31
CA ALA A 260 17.07 -27.45 48.35
C ALA A 260 16.43 -28.82 48.64
N LEU A 261 15.14 -28.84 48.99
CA LEU A 261 14.39 -30.11 48.99
C LEU A 261 14.33 -30.67 47.56
N THR A 262 14.18 -32.00 47.47
CA THR A 262 14.10 -32.73 46.19
C THR A 262 12.78 -33.49 46.10
N GLY A 263 12.43 -33.99 44.91
CA GLY A 263 11.22 -34.78 44.70
C GLY A 263 9.96 -33.91 44.64
N GLY A 264 8.89 -34.34 45.33
CA GLY A 264 7.57 -33.71 45.26
C GLY A 264 7.47 -32.28 45.81
N GLU A 265 8.48 -31.82 46.55
CA GLU A 265 8.53 -30.50 47.17
C GLU A 265 9.75 -29.64 46.73
N GLY A 266 10.37 -30.03 45.62
CA GLY A 266 11.59 -29.41 45.09
C GLY A 266 11.37 -28.03 44.47
N MET A 267 12.48 -27.32 44.21
CA MET A 267 12.45 -25.96 43.65
C MET A 267 11.82 -25.89 42.25
N ASP A 268 11.92 -26.97 41.46
CA ASP A 268 11.30 -27.08 40.13
C ASP A 268 9.78 -26.91 40.17
N LYS A 269 9.16 -27.25 41.30
CA LYS A 269 7.70 -27.17 41.48
C LYS A 269 7.17 -25.75 41.47
N ALA A 270 7.97 -24.77 41.90
CA ALA A 270 7.57 -23.37 41.84
C ALA A 270 7.41 -22.84 40.40
N PHE A 271 7.83 -23.58 39.37
CA PHE A 271 7.79 -23.14 37.98
C PHE A 271 7.31 -24.22 37.02
N ASP A 272 6.63 -25.26 37.49
CA ASP A 272 6.18 -26.35 36.62
C ASP A 272 4.79 -26.10 35.98
N GLY A 273 4.11 -25.01 36.36
CA GLY A 273 2.79 -24.65 35.85
C GLY A 273 1.66 -25.43 36.50
N ASN A 274 1.93 -26.19 37.57
CA ASN A 274 0.94 -26.99 38.28
C ASN A 274 0.76 -26.46 39.72
N PRO A 275 -0.36 -25.80 40.04
CA PRO A 275 -0.58 -25.27 41.38
C PRO A 275 -0.71 -26.36 42.46
N ASN A 276 -0.85 -27.64 42.09
CA ASN A 276 -0.98 -28.75 43.06
C ASN A 276 0.37 -29.28 43.57
N THR A 277 1.47 -28.90 42.94
CA THR A 277 2.84 -29.14 43.42
C THR A 277 3.36 -27.89 44.14
N LYS A 278 4.43 -28.02 44.92
CA LYS A 278 4.96 -26.87 45.68
C LYS A 278 6.45 -26.94 45.86
N TRP A 279 7.08 -25.78 45.96
CA TRP A 279 8.38 -25.66 46.59
C TRP A 279 8.18 -25.45 48.09
N TYR A 280 8.92 -26.21 48.90
CA TYR A 280 8.95 -26.03 50.35
C TYR A 280 10.38 -25.81 50.84
N ASN A 281 10.62 -24.69 51.51
CA ASN A 281 11.81 -24.44 52.29
C ASN A 281 11.52 -24.71 53.77
N ASN A 282 11.89 -25.89 54.23
CA ASN A 282 11.70 -26.31 55.62
C ASN A 282 12.70 -25.70 56.61
N ALA A 283 13.81 -25.14 56.12
CA ALA A 283 14.91 -24.66 56.96
C ALA A 283 14.69 -23.24 57.49
N SER A 284 13.89 -22.41 56.81
CA SER A 284 13.67 -21.01 57.17
C SER A 284 12.28 -20.50 56.76
N LYS A 285 11.78 -19.52 57.52
CA LYS A 285 10.56 -18.74 57.16
C LYS A 285 10.81 -17.76 56.02
N THR A 286 12.07 -17.52 55.69
CA THR A 286 12.55 -16.64 54.63
C THR A 286 13.39 -17.44 53.65
N GLY A 287 13.62 -16.90 52.46
CA GLY A 287 14.47 -17.54 51.47
C GLY A 287 14.32 -16.91 50.11
N TRP A 288 15.11 -17.37 49.16
CA TRP A 288 14.99 -16.94 47.78
C TRP A 288 14.78 -18.14 46.87
N ILE A 289 14.06 -17.90 45.80
CA ILE A 289 13.92 -18.82 44.67
C ILE A 289 14.00 -17.99 43.40
N GLN A 290 14.73 -18.48 42.41
CA GLN A 290 14.97 -17.73 41.17
C GLN A 290 14.88 -18.61 39.94
N TYR A 291 14.58 -17.95 38.84
CA TYR A 291 14.54 -18.53 37.51
C TYR A 291 15.57 -17.84 36.62
N GLN A 292 16.46 -18.63 36.02
CA GLN A 292 17.30 -18.21 34.91
C GLN A 292 16.54 -18.49 33.61
N LEU A 293 16.13 -17.42 32.92
CA LEU A 293 15.52 -17.52 31.60
C LEU A 293 16.54 -18.02 30.57
N THR A 294 16.06 -18.58 29.45
CA THR A 294 16.92 -18.95 28.33
C THR A 294 17.47 -17.72 27.59
N LYS A 295 16.78 -16.58 27.70
CA LYS A 295 17.14 -15.27 27.14
C LYS A 295 16.62 -14.14 28.03
N PRO A 296 17.26 -12.96 28.06
CA PRO A 296 16.74 -11.82 28.79
C PRO A 296 15.35 -11.40 28.28
N HIS A 297 14.45 -11.06 29.20
CA HIS A 297 13.11 -10.54 28.92
C HIS A 297 12.82 -9.32 29.78
N ILE A 298 11.90 -8.47 29.34
CA ILE A 298 11.35 -7.40 30.18
C ILE A 298 10.10 -7.94 30.87
N VAL A 299 10.24 -8.41 32.11
CA VAL A 299 9.09 -8.77 32.95
C VAL A 299 8.36 -7.51 33.39
N THR A 300 7.06 -7.46 33.13
CA THR A 300 6.16 -6.36 33.55
C THR A 300 5.02 -6.88 34.43
N THR A 301 4.89 -8.20 34.57
CA THR A 301 3.94 -8.82 35.49
C THR A 301 4.50 -10.13 36.02
N TYR A 302 4.22 -10.44 37.27
CA TYR A 302 4.46 -11.76 37.84
C TYR A 302 3.26 -12.22 38.66
N SER A 303 3.17 -13.52 38.93
CA SER A 303 2.21 -14.06 39.88
C SER A 303 2.90 -14.95 40.90
N VAL A 304 2.30 -15.06 42.08
CA VAL A 304 2.70 -15.96 43.17
C VAL A 304 1.45 -16.70 43.63
N ALA A 305 1.55 -18.02 43.81
CA ALA A 305 0.44 -18.85 44.26
C ALA A 305 0.73 -19.54 45.62
N SER A 306 -0.27 -19.54 46.51
CA SER A 306 -0.20 -20.26 47.79
C SER A 306 -0.17 -21.77 47.58
N ALA A 307 0.42 -22.52 48.51
CA ALA A 307 0.47 -23.98 48.42
C ALA A 307 -0.86 -24.64 48.88
N ASN A 308 -0.85 -25.94 49.18
CA ASN A 308 -2.05 -26.74 49.44
C ASN A 308 -2.34 -27.05 50.93
N ASP A 309 -1.34 -27.10 51.83
CA ASP A 309 -1.50 -27.64 53.20
C ASP A 309 -1.49 -26.63 54.39
N SER A 310 -0.51 -25.74 54.52
CA SER A 310 -0.45 -24.71 55.59
C SER A 310 -0.51 -23.26 55.09
N PRO A 311 -1.49 -22.44 55.52
CA PRO A 311 -1.54 -21.01 55.21
C PRO A 311 -0.46 -20.22 55.95
N GLY A 312 -0.03 -20.65 57.14
CA GLY A 312 1.00 -19.96 57.92
C GLY A 312 2.39 -19.97 57.25
N ARG A 313 2.61 -20.85 56.26
CA ARG A 313 3.87 -20.93 55.49
C ARG A 313 3.85 -20.13 54.20
N ASP A 314 2.71 -19.61 53.79
CA ASP A 314 2.59 -18.84 52.55
C ASP A 314 3.43 -17.54 52.66
N PRO A 315 4.02 -17.04 51.55
CA PRO A 315 4.80 -15.81 51.57
C PRO A 315 3.91 -14.62 51.93
N ARG A 316 4.39 -13.75 52.82
CA ARG A 316 3.68 -12.54 53.27
C ARG A 316 4.39 -11.28 52.82
N ASP A 317 5.71 -11.29 52.89
CA ASP A 317 6.59 -10.18 52.52
C ASP A 317 7.67 -10.71 51.58
N TRP A 318 7.90 -10.02 50.45
CA TRP A 318 8.95 -10.39 49.51
C TRP A 318 9.41 -9.23 48.64
N THR A 319 10.55 -9.43 47.99
CA THR A 319 11.02 -8.58 46.89
C THR A 319 11.19 -9.40 45.63
N LEU A 320 10.74 -8.86 44.49
CA LEU A 320 11.10 -9.38 43.18
C LEU A 320 12.33 -8.62 42.69
N LYS A 321 13.37 -9.33 42.26
CA LYS A 321 14.62 -8.76 41.77
C LYS A 321 14.97 -9.29 40.38
N GLY A 322 15.64 -8.46 39.58
CA GLY A 322 16.20 -8.81 38.28
C GLY A 322 17.74 -8.72 38.28
N SER A 323 18.41 -9.61 37.56
CA SER A 323 19.86 -9.57 37.35
C SER A 323 20.26 -10.09 35.97
N ASN A 324 21.42 -9.66 35.46
CA ASN A 324 22.02 -10.20 34.23
C ASN A 324 23.31 -11.00 34.49
N ASP A 325 23.77 -11.06 35.73
CA ASP A 325 25.05 -11.67 36.12
C ASP A 325 24.95 -12.54 37.39
N ASP A 326 23.73 -12.75 37.91
CA ASP A 326 23.40 -13.51 39.13
C ASP A 326 24.02 -12.95 40.43
N THR A 327 24.70 -11.81 40.36
CA THR A 327 25.47 -11.23 41.47
C THR A 327 24.98 -9.83 41.83
N ASN A 328 24.75 -8.98 40.84
CA ASN A 328 24.20 -7.64 41.00
C ASN A 328 22.69 -7.69 40.72
N TRP A 329 21.90 -7.31 41.72
CA TRP A 329 20.45 -7.43 41.68
C TRP A 329 19.76 -6.07 41.79
N THR A 330 18.84 -5.81 40.87
CA THR A 330 17.95 -4.65 40.89
C THR A 330 16.60 -5.05 41.47
N THR A 331 16.13 -4.35 42.51
CA THR A 331 14.76 -4.54 43.01
C THR A 331 13.75 -3.99 42.01
N LEU A 332 12.81 -4.85 41.60
CA LEU A 332 11.76 -4.52 40.65
C LEU A 332 10.40 -4.33 41.32
N ASP A 333 10.17 -5.02 42.43
CA ASP A 333 8.94 -4.88 43.23
C ASP A 333 9.20 -5.27 44.69
N THR A 334 8.41 -4.68 45.59
CA THR A 334 8.40 -4.99 47.02
C THR A 334 6.96 -5.14 47.48
N ARG A 335 6.62 -6.29 48.07
CA ARG A 335 5.31 -6.57 48.64
C ARG A 335 5.43 -6.83 50.13
N THR A 336 4.45 -6.33 50.88
CA THR A 336 4.36 -6.54 52.32
C THR A 336 2.92 -6.80 52.73
N SER A 337 2.75 -7.57 53.81
CA SER A 337 1.45 -7.91 54.38
C SER A 337 0.47 -8.56 53.40
N GLU A 338 0.98 -9.28 52.41
CA GLU A 338 0.15 -10.04 51.49
C GLU A 338 -0.49 -11.23 52.23
N MET A 339 -1.79 -11.43 52.00
CA MET A 339 -2.53 -12.54 52.60
C MET A 339 -3.24 -13.35 51.52
N PHE A 340 -3.06 -14.66 51.54
CA PHE A 340 -3.81 -15.59 50.71
C PHE A 340 -5.04 -16.06 51.49
N THR A 341 -6.24 -15.82 50.96
CA THR A 341 -7.52 -16.15 51.61
C THR A 341 -7.94 -17.59 51.38
N ASP A 342 -7.39 -18.21 50.34
CA ASP A 342 -7.70 -19.56 49.91
C ASP A 342 -6.39 -20.31 49.59
N ARG A 343 -6.46 -21.64 49.54
CA ARG A 343 -5.33 -22.47 49.09
C ARG A 343 -5.28 -22.53 47.58
N LEU A 344 -4.07 -22.71 47.05
CA LEU A 344 -3.80 -22.63 45.60
C LEU A 344 -4.22 -21.28 44.98
N GLN A 345 -4.40 -20.24 45.79
CA GLN A 345 -4.80 -18.93 45.32
C GLN A 345 -3.62 -18.26 44.64
N THR A 346 -3.81 -17.86 43.38
CA THR A 346 -2.83 -17.08 42.62
C THR A 346 -3.12 -15.60 42.77
N LYS A 347 -2.11 -14.83 43.13
CA LYS A 347 -2.13 -13.36 43.08
C LYS A 347 -1.17 -12.86 42.00
N THR A 348 -1.60 -11.83 41.28
CA THR A 348 -0.88 -11.27 40.12
C THR A 348 -0.53 -9.81 40.38
N TYR A 349 0.69 -9.42 40.02
CA TYR A 349 1.30 -8.14 40.34
C TYR A 349 1.94 -7.52 39.10
N THR A 350 1.41 -6.38 38.65
CA THR A 350 2.00 -5.57 37.58
C THR A 350 3.09 -4.66 38.14
N ILE A 351 4.21 -4.57 37.43
CA ILE A 351 5.40 -3.82 37.83
C ILE A 351 5.82 -2.87 36.70
N ASN A 352 6.39 -1.73 37.07
CA ASN A 352 6.97 -0.79 36.11
C ASN A 352 8.44 -1.15 35.89
N ASN A 353 8.71 -1.90 34.82
CA ASN A 353 10.06 -2.28 34.44
C ASN A 353 10.23 -2.17 32.92
N SER A 354 11.28 -1.46 32.51
CA SER A 354 11.69 -1.30 31.11
C SER A 354 13.03 -1.97 30.81
N THR A 355 13.67 -2.58 31.82
CA THR A 355 14.97 -3.23 31.69
C THR A 355 14.81 -4.73 31.59
N SER A 356 15.52 -5.36 30.65
CA SER A 356 15.50 -6.81 30.53
C SER A 356 16.53 -7.48 31.45
N TYR A 357 16.13 -8.59 32.06
CA TYR A 357 16.99 -9.40 32.93
C TYR A 357 17.00 -10.87 32.50
N LEU A 358 18.13 -11.54 32.68
CA LEU A 358 18.29 -12.98 32.47
C LEU A 358 17.82 -13.79 33.69
N TYR A 359 18.01 -13.24 34.89
CA TYR A 359 17.66 -13.86 36.16
C TYR A 359 16.57 -13.06 36.84
N TYR A 360 15.58 -13.77 37.39
CA TYR A 360 14.53 -13.21 38.21
C TYR A 360 14.43 -13.97 39.53
N ARG A 361 14.53 -13.26 40.65
CA ARG A 361 14.54 -13.82 42.00
C ARG A 361 13.37 -13.28 42.80
N LEU A 362 12.56 -14.18 43.36
CA LEU A 362 11.64 -13.88 44.43
C LEU A 362 12.37 -14.12 45.76
N GLU A 363 12.60 -13.07 46.54
CA GLU A 363 13.21 -13.14 47.86
C GLU A 363 12.13 -12.92 48.91
N VAL A 364 11.67 -14.00 49.53
CA VAL A 364 10.71 -14.00 50.65
C VAL A 364 11.42 -13.50 51.90
N THR A 365 10.99 -12.34 52.38
CA THR A 365 11.52 -11.68 53.58
C THR A 365 10.66 -11.95 54.82
N GLY A 366 9.46 -12.50 54.64
CA GLY A 366 8.58 -12.95 55.72
C GLY A 366 7.44 -13.86 55.20
N ASN A 367 7.00 -14.80 56.02
CA ASN A 367 5.83 -15.65 55.78
C ASN A 367 4.70 -15.32 56.76
N ALA A 368 3.59 -16.05 56.68
CA ALA A 368 2.41 -15.84 57.51
C ALA A 368 2.48 -16.41 58.95
N GLY A 369 3.64 -16.88 59.43
CA GLY A 369 3.88 -17.16 60.85
C GLY A 369 4.39 -18.58 61.19
N ASP A 370 4.19 -19.57 60.34
CA ASP A 370 4.60 -20.97 60.61
C ASP A 370 6.10 -21.20 60.37
N PRO A 371 6.69 -22.30 60.88
CA PRO A 371 8.02 -22.75 60.47
C PRO A 371 8.07 -23.15 58.99
N GLY A 372 9.08 -22.62 58.29
CA GLY A 372 9.31 -22.85 56.86
C GLY A 372 8.46 -21.97 55.94
N THR A 373 8.86 -21.81 54.69
CA THR A 373 8.06 -21.09 53.66
C THR A 373 7.77 -21.99 52.46
N GLN A 374 6.62 -21.81 51.84
CA GLN A 374 6.20 -22.58 50.67
C GLN A 374 5.42 -21.74 49.68
N LEU A 375 5.40 -22.16 48.43
CA LEU A 375 4.54 -21.63 47.38
C LEU A 375 4.35 -22.69 46.29
N SER A 376 3.23 -22.63 45.59
CA SER A 376 2.93 -23.59 44.52
C SER A 376 3.49 -23.14 43.17
N GLU A 377 3.37 -21.86 42.83
CA GLU A 377 3.73 -21.38 41.50
C GLU A 377 4.23 -19.93 41.53
N ILE A 378 5.24 -19.67 40.70
CA ILE A 378 5.68 -18.34 40.28
C ILE A 378 5.64 -18.34 38.75
N ALA A 379 4.85 -17.45 38.18
CA ALA A 379 4.85 -17.22 36.74
C ALA A 379 5.34 -15.80 36.46
N LEU A 380 6.31 -15.69 35.56
CA LEU A 380 6.77 -14.39 35.05
C LEU A 380 6.12 -14.18 33.68
N TYR A 381 5.66 -12.95 33.45
CA TYR A 381 5.07 -12.52 32.20
C TYR A 381 5.76 -11.26 31.72
N GLY A 382 6.16 -11.29 30.47
CA GLY A 382 6.93 -10.23 29.88
C GLY A 382 7.03 -10.39 28.38
N ILE A 383 7.60 -9.38 27.75
CA ILE A 383 7.93 -9.42 26.34
C ILE A 383 9.42 -9.73 26.17
N PRO A 384 9.81 -10.44 25.10
CA PRO A 384 11.21 -10.57 24.75
C PRO A 384 11.84 -9.19 24.59
N THR A 385 13.11 -9.06 24.95
CA THR A 385 13.84 -7.81 24.76
C THR A 385 13.74 -7.39 23.29
N THR A 386 13.23 -6.18 23.06
CA THR A 386 13.42 -5.49 21.79
C THR A 386 14.73 -4.73 21.85
N SER A 387 15.46 -4.70 20.75
CA SER A 387 16.67 -3.90 20.59
C SER A 387 16.50 -2.98 19.41
N VAL A 388 17.14 -1.82 19.49
CA VAL A 388 17.26 -0.91 18.36
C VAL A 388 18.66 -1.03 17.79
N ILE A 389 18.79 -1.31 16.51
CA ILE A 389 20.02 -1.04 15.76
C ILE A 389 19.91 0.40 15.29
N ASP A 390 20.50 1.32 16.05
CA ASP A 390 20.42 2.76 15.80
C ASP A 390 21.63 3.23 14.97
N LEU A 391 21.37 3.50 13.70
CA LEU A 391 22.33 4.11 12.77
C LEU A 391 21.97 5.57 12.48
N SER A 392 21.08 6.17 13.28
CA SER A 392 20.65 7.54 13.10
C SER A 392 21.77 8.55 13.30
N ILE A 393 21.60 9.67 12.63
CA ILE A 393 22.54 10.79 12.58
C ILE A 393 21.74 12.09 12.65
N ASN A 394 22.28 13.12 13.29
CA ASN A 394 21.63 14.43 13.30
C ASN A 394 22.07 15.21 12.04
N SER A 395 21.32 15.04 10.95
CA SER A 395 21.56 15.73 9.68
C SER A 395 20.28 16.21 9.02
N GLU A 396 20.39 17.35 8.32
CA GLU A 396 19.37 17.92 7.42
C GLU A 396 19.84 17.92 5.95
N SER A 397 20.94 17.21 5.66
CA SER A 397 21.39 16.90 4.30
C SER A 397 20.77 15.60 3.80
N GLY A 398 20.61 15.49 2.48
CA GLY A 398 20.00 14.34 1.84
C GLY A 398 20.64 13.99 0.50
N VAL A 399 20.39 12.76 0.06
CA VAL A 399 20.73 12.29 -1.30
C VAL A 399 19.52 11.69 -1.98
N GLY A 400 19.36 12.01 -3.25
CA GLY A 400 18.17 11.71 -4.03
C GLY A 400 18.00 10.24 -4.40
N PHE A 401 16.75 9.80 -4.53
CA PHE A 401 16.38 8.49 -5.06
C PHE A 401 15.00 8.46 -5.74
N GLY A 402 14.75 7.40 -6.51
CA GLY A 402 13.50 7.18 -7.24
C GLY A 402 13.39 7.96 -8.56
N SER A 403 14.50 8.45 -9.10
CA SER A 403 14.48 9.29 -10.30
C SER A 403 14.25 8.47 -11.57
N SER A 404 13.43 8.94 -12.53
CA SER A 404 13.35 8.36 -13.88
C SER A 404 14.50 8.79 -14.79
N THR A 405 15.21 9.88 -14.46
CA THR A 405 16.20 10.53 -15.35
C THR A 405 17.65 10.43 -14.86
N SER A 406 17.91 10.01 -13.63
CA SER A 406 19.27 9.76 -13.11
C SER A 406 19.53 8.29 -12.78
N ASP A 407 20.79 7.99 -12.43
CA ASP A 407 21.27 6.67 -11.97
C ASP A 407 20.92 6.38 -10.49
N GLU A 408 20.07 7.20 -9.87
CA GLU A 408 19.65 7.10 -8.48
C GLU A 408 18.23 6.50 -8.39
N LYS A 409 18.01 5.30 -8.94
CA LYS A 409 16.69 4.66 -8.91
C LYS A 409 16.34 4.18 -7.51
N LYS A 410 17.30 3.52 -6.86
CA LYS A 410 17.19 3.08 -5.47
C LYS A 410 18.41 3.56 -4.69
N ARG A 411 18.26 3.68 -3.38
CA ARG A 411 19.33 3.92 -2.40
C ARG A 411 19.34 2.79 -1.39
N TRP A 412 20.50 2.51 -0.82
CA TRP A 412 20.61 1.45 0.17
C TRP A 412 21.60 1.81 1.25
N GLN A 413 21.41 1.21 2.43
CA GLN A 413 22.36 1.25 3.52
C GLN A 413 22.44 -0.14 4.17
N THR A 414 23.65 -0.60 4.48
CA THR A 414 23.83 -1.84 5.24
C THR A 414 23.66 -1.66 6.74
N PHE A 415 23.29 -2.72 7.43
CA PHE A 415 23.41 -2.88 8.87
C PHE A 415 23.88 -4.30 9.21
N LYS A 416 24.54 -4.44 10.36
CA LYS A 416 24.97 -5.74 10.89
C LYS A 416 23.91 -6.26 11.83
N ALA A 417 23.36 -7.43 11.54
CA ALA A 417 22.43 -8.09 12.46
C ALA A 417 23.13 -8.45 13.76
N ASN A 418 22.44 -8.24 14.89
CA ASN A 418 22.87 -8.66 16.21
C ASN A 418 22.23 -10.01 16.57
N ASN A 419 22.21 -10.39 17.84
CA ASN A 419 21.66 -11.65 18.33
C ASN A 419 20.13 -11.77 18.25
N TYR A 420 19.41 -10.76 17.73
CA TYR A 420 17.96 -10.76 17.58
C TYR A 420 17.56 -11.19 16.15
N PRO A 421 16.97 -12.40 15.96
CA PRO A 421 16.68 -12.98 14.64
C PRO A 421 15.46 -12.38 13.93
N LYS A 422 14.64 -11.59 14.61
CA LYS A 422 13.43 -11.00 14.05
C LYS A 422 13.59 -9.49 13.88
N MET A 423 13.31 -8.97 12.70
CA MET A 423 13.05 -7.55 12.45
C MET A 423 11.56 -7.29 12.55
N THR A 424 11.17 -6.23 13.26
CA THR A 424 9.76 -5.86 13.46
C THR A 424 9.39 -4.58 12.73
N SER A 425 10.29 -3.60 12.70
CA SER A 425 10.09 -2.37 11.93
C SER A 425 11.41 -1.68 11.59
N VAL A 426 11.35 -0.75 10.65
CA VAL A 426 12.45 0.12 10.24
C VAL A 426 11.99 1.57 10.21
N GLU A 427 12.73 2.45 10.85
CA GLU A 427 12.51 3.88 10.82
C GLU A 427 13.49 4.54 9.85
N VAL A 428 12.98 5.35 8.93
CA VAL A 428 13.78 6.09 7.94
C VAL A 428 13.45 7.58 7.99
N LYS A 429 14.46 8.43 7.87
CA LYS A 429 14.28 9.89 7.79
C LYS A 429 14.35 10.34 6.33
N ILE A 430 13.20 10.73 5.79
CA ILE A 430 13.02 11.01 4.36
C ILE A 430 12.25 12.30 4.11
N ARG A 431 12.39 12.88 2.91
CA ARG A 431 11.59 14.01 2.42
C ARG A 431 11.34 13.93 0.92
N LYS A 432 10.36 14.68 0.43
CA LYS A 432 10.12 14.90 -1.00
C LYS A 432 10.99 16.04 -1.54
N ILE A 433 11.49 15.87 -2.76
CA ILE A 433 12.14 16.90 -3.57
C ILE A 433 11.54 16.87 -4.98
N GLY A 434 11.19 18.04 -5.51
CA GLY A 434 10.54 18.19 -6.82
C GLY A 434 9.29 19.06 -6.75
N LEU A 435 8.56 19.16 -7.86
CA LEU A 435 7.33 19.98 -7.95
C LEU A 435 6.12 19.29 -7.31
N GLY A 436 6.25 18.03 -6.92
CA GLY A 436 5.31 17.33 -6.03
C GLY A 436 4.12 16.67 -6.72
N THR A 437 4.13 16.56 -8.06
CA THR A 437 3.00 16.06 -8.85
C THR A 437 3.19 14.62 -9.34
N THR A 438 4.39 14.05 -9.24
CA THR A 438 4.73 12.74 -9.82
C THR A 438 5.37 11.74 -8.84
N HIS A 439 5.43 12.05 -7.55
CA HIS A 439 5.91 11.12 -6.52
C HIS A 439 5.01 9.89 -6.41
N SER A 440 5.57 8.70 -6.59
CA SER A 440 4.90 7.44 -6.23
C SER A 440 5.27 7.01 -4.81
N ASP A 441 4.63 5.96 -4.29
CA ASP A 441 4.95 5.40 -2.98
C ASP A 441 6.40 4.92 -2.90
N VAL A 442 7.02 5.12 -1.74
CA VAL A 442 8.38 4.66 -1.47
C VAL A 442 8.35 3.18 -1.10
N THR A 443 9.12 2.36 -1.81
CA THR A 443 9.37 0.96 -1.44
C THR A 443 10.47 0.90 -0.38
N VAL A 444 10.25 0.14 0.69
CA VAL A 444 11.21 -0.12 1.76
C VAL A 444 11.44 -1.62 1.84
N GLU A 445 12.63 -2.07 1.44
CA GLU A 445 12.90 -3.48 1.18
C GLU A 445 14.13 -3.95 1.96
N LEU A 446 14.08 -5.16 2.52
CA LEU A 446 15.21 -5.83 3.15
C LEU A 446 15.87 -6.77 2.13
N PHE A 447 17.20 -6.74 2.02
CA PHE A 447 17.98 -7.61 1.14
C PHE A 447 19.10 -8.34 1.87
N ALA A 448 19.41 -9.55 1.40
CA ALA A 448 20.70 -10.19 1.67
C ALA A 448 21.84 -9.39 1.00
N THR A 449 23.07 -9.57 1.45
CA THR A 449 24.23 -8.86 0.90
C THR A 449 25.36 -9.79 0.49
N ILE A 450 26.22 -9.30 -0.40
CA ILE A 450 27.50 -9.93 -0.77
C ILE A 450 28.63 -8.92 -0.65
N ALA A 451 29.80 -9.37 -0.21
CA ALA A 451 31.02 -8.57 -0.21
C ALA A 451 31.79 -8.82 -1.51
N THR A 452 32.01 -7.78 -2.32
CA THR A 452 32.86 -7.81 -3.51
C THR A 452 33.81 -6.63 -3.47
N ASN A 453 35.12 -6.85 -3.59
CA ASN A 453 36.13 -5.79 -3.57
C ASN A 453 35.98 -4.79 -2.39
N ASN A 454 35.74 -5.30 -1.18
CA ASN A 454 35.50 -4.53 0.05
C ASN A 454 34.24 -3.64 0.06
N VAL A 455 33.32 -3.82 -0.89
CA VAL A 455 32.00 -3.19 -0.89
C VAL A 455 30.93 -4.24 -0.62
N ILE A 456 30.04 -3.97 0.33
CA ILE A 456 28.96 -4.88 0.72
C ILE A 456 27.67 -4.42 0.06
N THR A 457 27.22 -5.10 -1.00
CA THR A 457 26.05 -4.67 -1.79
C THR A 457 24.85 -5.60 -1.65
N PRO A 458 23.61 -5.11 -1.84
CA PRO A 458 22.41 -5.94 -1.87
C PRO A 458 22.43 -6.98 -3.00
N ILE A 459 21.86 -8.17 -2.77
CA ILE A 459 21.74 -9.26 -3.77
C ILE A 459 20.38 -9.97 -3.73
N GLY A 460 20.04 -10.61 -4.85
CA GLY A 460 18.84 -11.43 -4.95
C GLY A 460 17.54 -10.61 -4.98
N THR A 461 16.46 -11.21 -4.50
CA THR A 461 15.16 -10.56 -4.31
C THR A 461 15.01 -10.04 -2.89
N ALA A 462 14.07 -9.11 -2.68
CA ALA A 462 13.75 -8.63 -1.34
C ALA A 462 13.30 -9.79 -0.43
N LEU A 463 13.88 -9.88 0.76
CA LEU A 463 13.53 -10.81 1.83
C LEU A 463 12.24 -10.39 2.55
N ALA A 464 11.99 -9.08 2.60
CA ALA A 464 10.77 -8.46 3.06
C ALA A 464 10.59 -7.12 2.33
N SER A 465 9.35 -6.68 2.14
CA SER A 465 9.04 -5.41 1.46
C SER A 465 7.82 -4.76 2.09
N GLN A 466 7.88 -3.44 2.27
CA GLN A 466 6.78 -2.60 2.71
C GLN A 466 6.79 -1.27 1.94
N LYS A 467 5.73 -0.47 2.06
CA LYS A 467 5.66 0.85 1.43
C LYS A 467 5.46 1.96 2.45
N ILE A 468 6.02 3.13 2.15
CA ILE A 468 5.63 4.42 2.73
C ILE A 468 4.84 5.15 1.66
N LEU A 469 3.66 5.64 2.03
CA LEU A 469 2.79 6.30 1.07
C LEU A 469 3.39 7.65 0.69
N SER A 470 3.27 8.02 -0.58
CA SER A 470 3.76 9.33 -1.00
C SER A 470 3.12 10.45 -0.19
N GLY A 471 1.85 10.33 0.18
CA GLY A 471 1.13 11.31 1.02
C GLY A 471 1.70 11.50 2.43
N ASP A 472 2.40 10.49 2.97
CA ASP A 472 2.93 10.53 4.34
C ASP A 472 4.29 11.23 4.42
N VAL A 473 4.90 11.52 3.25
CA VAL A 473 6.19 12.20 3.15
C VAL A 473 6.00 13.66 2.77
N GLY A 474 6.46 14.54 3.65
CA GLY A 474 6.44 15.99 3.44
C GLY A 474 7.67 16.52 2.68
N ALA A 475 7.69 17.82 2.45
CA ALA A 475 8.85 18.52 1.87
C ALA A 475 10.01 18.71 2.87
N SER A 476 9.71 18.68 4.17
CA SER A 476 10.72 18.65 5.24
C SER A 476 11.07 17.22 5.61
N PHE A 477 12.27 16.99 6.15
CA PHE A 477 12.62 15.66 6.67
C PHE A 477 11.71 15.28 7.84
N SER A 478 11.12 14.10 7.74
CA SER A 478 10.40 13.44 8.82
C SER A 478 10.89 12.00 8.97
N SER A 479 10.90 11.50 10.21
CA SER A 479 11.15 10.10 10.49
C SER A 479 9.85 9.32 10.38
N ILE A 480 9.86 8.23 9.62
CA ILE A 480 8.70 7.39 9.36
C ILE A 480 9.04 5.96 9.76
N ASN A 481 8.26 5.40 10.69
CA ASN A 481 8.38 4.01 11.12
C ASN A 481 7.57 3.10 10.20
N VAL A 482 8.22 2.08 9.65
CA VAL A 482 7.67 1.17 8.64
C VAL A 482 7.65 -0.24 9.21
N PRO A 483 6.49 -0.91 9.32
CA PRO A 483 6.38 -2.25 9.90
C PRO A 483 6.91 -3.32 8.93
N LEU A 484 8.22 -3.34 8.70
CA LEU A 484 8.92 -4.29 7.85
C LEU A 484 9.30 -5.53 8.67
N ILE A 485 8.46 -6.56 8.62
CA ILE A 485 8.62 -7.79 9.43
C ILE A 485 9.47 -8.82 8.67
N TYR A 486 10.51 -9.35 9.31
CA TYR A 486 11.32 -10.45 8.77
C TYR A 486 11.84 -11.36 9.88
N ASN A 487 11.63 -12.67 9.73
CA ASN A 487 12.18 -13.70 10.62
C ASN A 487 13.34 -14.41 9.90
N GLY A 488 14.55 -14.37 10.47
CA GLY A 488 15.71 -15.06 9.90
C GLY A 488 16.97 -14.21 9.79
N LEU A 489 17.09 -13.12 10.57
CA LEU A 489 18.36 -12.43 10.72
C LEU A 489 19.35 -13.36 11.41
N THR A 490 20.55 -13.44 10.85
CA THR A 490 21.65 -14.24 11.41
C THR A 490 22.66 -13.33 12.09
N ASN A 491 22.97 -13.58 13.36
CA ASN A 491 23.90 -12.76 14.14
C ASN A 491 25.24 -12.57 13.42
N GLY A 492 25.67 -11.32 13.28
CA GLY A 492 26.92 -10.94 12.64
C GLY A 492 26.87 -10.84 11.11
N VAL A 493 25.78 -11.25 10.46
CA VAL A 493 25.60 -11.14 9.01
C VAL A 493 25.14 -9.72 8.64
N GLN A 494 25.62 -9.24 7.49
CA GLN A 494 25.24 -7.94 6.93
C GLN A 494 24.00 -8.06 6.05
N TYR A 495 23.07 -7.13 6.23
CA TYR A 495 21.87 -6.98 5.42
C TYR A 495 21.77 -5.53 4.95
N ALA A 496 20.92 -5.26 3.96
CA ALA A 496 20.69 -3.91 3.46
C ALA A 496 19.22 -3.53 3.48
N ILE A 497 18.94 -2.30 3.91
CA ILE A 497 17.65 -1.65 3.66
C ILE A 497 17.79 -0.84 2.38
N VAL A 498 16.86 -1.09 1.45
CA VAL A 498 16.80 -0.46 0.14
C VAL A 498 15.54 0.38 0.04
N LEU A 499 15.71 1.65 -0.33
CA LEU A 499 14.66 2.61 -0.62
C LEU A 499 14.54 2.84 -2.12
N GLY A 500 13.32 2.87 -2.63
CA GLY A 500 13.02 3.13 -4.04
C GLY A 500 11.66 3.80 -4.20
N GLN A 501 11.32 4.18 -5.43
CA GLN A 501 9.95 4.55 -5.79
C GLN A 501 9.28 3.37 -6.51
N THR A 502 7.98 3.17 -6.26
CA THR A 502 7.19 2.13 -6.96
C THR A 502 7.18 2.37 -8.47
N VAL A 503 7.09 3.64 -8.86
CA VAL A 503 7.27 4.13 -10.22
C VAL A 503 8.29 5.26 -10.18
N ASN A 504 9.45 5.06 -10.79
CA ASN A 504 10.45 6.11 -10.89
C ASN A 504 9.89 7.30 -11.68
N SER A 505 10.12 8.53 -11.20
CA SER A 505 9.60 9.75 -11.83
C SER A 505 10.62 10.89 -11.81
N THR A 506 10.27 12.02 -12.41
CA THR A 506 11.13 13.21 -12.38
C THR A 506 11.24 13.81 -10.98
N ASP A 507 10.21 13.63 -10.15
CA ASP A 507 10.24 13.97 -8.74
C ASP A 507 10.97 12.87 -7.93
N LYS A 508 11.75 13.28 -6.92
CA LYS A 508 12.60 12.38 -6.13
C LYS A 508 12.23 12.43 -4.65
N TYR A 509 12.66 11.42 -3.93
CA TYR A 509 12.80 11.51 -2.48
C TYR A 509 14.26 11.73 -2.11
N GLU A 510 14.50 12.30 -0.95
CA GLU A 510 15.82 12.29 -0.34
C GLU A 510 15.80 11.44 0.91
N TRP A 511 16.82 10.59 1.04
CA TRP A 511 17.18 9.95 2.28
C TRP A 511 18.16 10.84 3.02
N SER A 512 17.88 11.17 4.28
CA SER A 512 18.79 11.93 5.12
C SER A 512 20.14 11.21 5.25
N VAL A 513 21.23 11.95 5.00
CA VAL A 513 22.61 11.45 5.10
C VAL A 513 23.52 12.45 5.80
N ASN A 514 24.68 11.98 6.26
CA ASN A 514 25.79 12.84 6.67
C ASN A 514 27.10 12.34 6.05
N SER A 515 28.10 13.22 5.93
CA SER A 515 29.47 12.83 5.64
C SER A 515 30.08 12.15 6.88
N GLY A 516 30.57 10.94 6.69
CA GLY A 516 31.18 10.17 7.76
C GLY A 516 31.47 8.77 7.27
N ASN A 517 32.66 8.27 7.59
CA ASN A 517 33.03 6.90 7.28
C ASN A 517 32.88 6.08 8.57
N ARG A 518 31.81 5.27 8.67
CA ARG A 518 31.63 4.31 9.77
C ARG A 518 31.99 2.94 9.25
N ALA A 519 33.01 2.32 9.85
CA ALA A 519 33.51 1.02 9.43
C ALA A 519 32.38 -0.02 9.35
N GLY A 520 32.26 -0.68 8.19
CA GLY A 520 31.25 -1.71 7.95
C GLY A 520 29.83 -1.20 7.67
N LEU A 521 29.62 0.12 7.51
CA LEU A 521 28.36 0.67 7.01
C LEU A 521 28.59 1.23 5.61
N ASN A 522 28.08 0.53 4.61
CA ASN A 522 28.08 1.01 3.24
C ASN A 522 26.74 1.67 2.93
N PHE A 523 26.81 2.72 2.10
CA PHE A 523 25.65 3.42 1.57
C PHE A 523 25.87 3.66 0.09
N GLY A 524 24.84 3.46 -0.73
CA GLY A 524 25.00 3.60 -2.16
C GLY A 524 23.70 3.77 -2.92
N LYS A 525 23.81 3.65 -4.24
CA LYS A 525 22.70 3.76 -5.19
C LYS A 525 22.65 2.59 -6.17
N PHE A 526 21.49 2.44 -6.82
CA PHE A 526 21.26 1.50 -7.90
C PHE A 526 20.70 2.21 -9.12
N ASN A 527 21.23 1.86 -10.30
CA ASN A 527 20.84 2.47 -11.57
C ASN A 527 19.58 1.86 -12.23
N GLY A 528 19.03 0.77 -11.68
CA GLY A 528 17.84 0.12 -12.21
C GLY A 528 18.10 -1.07 -13.15
N ILE A 529 19.35 -1.34 -13.54
CA ILE A 529 19.68 -2.41 -14.49
C ILE A 529 20.71 -3.38 -13.91
N SER A 530 21.87 -2.91 -13.45
CA SER A 530 22.97 -3.84 -13.11
C SER A 530 24.00 -3.35 -12.11
N ILE A 531 23.98 -2.08 -11.68
CA ILE A 531 25.10 -1.52 -10.90
C ILE A 531 24.61 -0.92 -9.59
N TRP A 532 25.03 -1.57 -8.49
CA TRP A 532 25.11 -0.94 -7.17
C TRP A 532 26.42 -0.16 -7.08
N LYS A 533 26.35 1.10 -6.68
CA LYS A 533 27.50 1.98 -6.50
C LYS A 533 27.55 2.51 -5.08
N ASP A 534 28.66 2.30 -4.39
CA ASP A 534 28.94 2.88 -3.07
C ASP A 534 29.20 4.39 -3.19
N GLU A 535 28.71 5.17 -2.23
CA GLU A 535 28.85 6.63 -2.22
C GLU A 535 29.42 7.19 -0.91
N GLN A 536 30.06 6.38 -0.06
CA GLN A 536 30.76 6.82 1.16
C GLN A 536 29.97 7.75 2.10
N PHE A 537 28.64 7.64 2.10
CA PHE A 537 27.75 8.33 3.04
C PHE A 537 27.27 7.37 4.13
N ILE A 538 26.55 7.90 5.11
CA ILE A 538 25.77 7.13 6.07
C ILE A 538 24.34 7.64 5.99
N GLY A 539 23.39 6.75 5.69
CA GLY A 539 21.97 7.04 5.76
C GLY A 539 21.45 7.07 7.20
N TRP A 540 20.31 7.72 7.39
CA TRP A 540 19.59 7.73 8.66
C TRP A 540 18.68 6.50 8.75
N LEU A 541 18.95 5.60 9.69
CA LEU A 541 18.19 4.36 9.85
C LEU A 541 18.11 3.94 11.32
N LYS A 542 16.93 3.50 11.77
CA LYS A 542 16.79 2.72 13.02
C LYS A 542 16.04 1.44 12.74
N LEU A 543 16.50 0.31 13.26
CA LEU A 543 15.81 -0.97 13.10
C LEU A 543 15.36 -1.48 14.46
N ASN A 544 14.09 -1.82 14.57
CA ASN A 544 13.55 -2.52 15.72
C ASN A 544 13.69 -4.03 15.47
N VAL A 545 14.40 -4.71 16.36
CA VAL A 545 14.63 -6.15 16.31
C VAL A 545 14.22 -6.81 17.62
N SER A 546 13.80 -8.07 17.56
CA SER A 546 13.37 -8.86 18.72
C SER A 546 13.84 -10.30 18.62
N TYR A 547 13.66 -11.04 19.72
CA TYR A 547 13.81 -12.50 19.71
C TYR A 547 12.69 -13.22 18.99
#